data_AF-A0A645D3B3-F1
#
_entry.id   AF-A0A645D3B3-F1
#
_cell.length_a   1.000
_cell.length_b   1.000
_cell.length_c   1.000
_cell.angle_alpha   90.00
_cell.angle_beta   90.00
_cell.angle_gamma   90.00
#
_symmetry.space_group_name_H-M   'P 1'
#
loop_
_entity.id
_entity.type
_entity.pdbx_description
1 polymer ?
#
loop_
_entity_poly.entity_id
_entity_poly.type
_entity_poly.pdbx_seq_one_letter_code
_entity_poly.pdbx_strand_id
1 'polypeptide(L)'
;MPEHSPDKWAAFKAYNHRDVEAELSIQERLSKFPVPDTVWEEYVHDQEINDRGVALDMTLVRNAIKADTRSRTELTRLMKELTDLDNPNSVQQMKQWLADNGMETDSLGKKVVTELLKDAPEPLGKVLSLRQQLAKSSVKKYQSMENAVCADGRARGMFQFYGANRTGRWAGRLIQMQNLPQNHLVDLEDARWLVHDGDFAALELLYDNIPDVLSQLIRTAFVPKDGYKLIVADFSAIEARVIAWLAGERWRNDVFATHGKITKLRQVRCSTSRLRKSPKVARSGKKERLPNLPSATAARSVHSKRWAPWRWVCRKKNSVHSFQHGGRRTRIS
;
A
#
# COMPACT_ATOMS: atom_id res chain seq x y z
N MET A 1 -19.78 31.61 -19.60
CA MET A 1 -21.01 31.61 -18.79
C MET A 1 -22.20 31.25 -19.68
N PRO A 2 -23.36 30.81 -19.15
CA PRO A 2 -24.54 30.43 -19.93
C PRO A 2 -24.94 31.46 -21.00
N GLU A 3 -24.76 32.75 -20.70
CA GLU A 3 -25.01 33.89 -21.60
C GLU A 3 -24.05 34.00 -22.80
N HIS A 4 -22.87 33.37 -22.75
CA HIS A 4 -21.89 33.41 -23.86
C HIS A 4 -22.13 32.31 -24.90
N SER A 5 -22.99 31.33 -24.62
CA SER A 5 -23.33 30.25 -25.56
C SER A 5 -24.70 29.63 -25.22
N PRO A 6 -25.80 30.33 -25.52
CA PRO A 6 -27.16 29.89 -25.18
C PRO A 6 -27.52 28.49 -25.71
N ASP A 7 -27.07 28.15 -26.92
CA ASP A 7 -27.34 26.84 -27.52
C ASP A 7 -26.67 25.69 -26.76
N LYS A 8 -25.41 25.88 -26.33
CA LYS A 8 -24.68 24.90 -25.50
C LYS A 8 -25.34 24.75 -24.13
N TRP A 9 -25.85 25.85 -23.57
CA TRP A 9 -26.59 25.82 -22.32
C TRP A 9 -27.92 25.07 -22.46
N ALA A 10 -28.64 25.28 -23.56
CA ALA A 10 -29.86 24.52 -23.87
C ALA A 10 -29.56 23.01 -24.03
N ALA A 11 -28.48 22.66 -24.74
CA ALA A 11 -28.05 21.27 -24.88
C ALA A 11 -27.66 20.64 -23.54
N PHE A 12 -26.94 21.37 -22.67
CA PHE A 12 -26.59 20.90 -21.32
C PHE A 12 -27.82 20.62 -20.46
N LYS A 13 -28.83 21.51 -20.48
CA LYS A 13 -30.11 21.27 -19.78
C LYS A 13 -30.84 20.04 -20.31
N ALA A 14 -30.92 19.89 -21.63
CA ALA A 14 -31.56 18.75 -22.26
C ALA A 14 -30.85 17.43 -21.91
N TYR A 15 -29.51 17.45 -21.85
CA TYR A 15 -28.69 16.33 -21.40
C TYR A 15 -29.02 15.94 -19.95
N ASN A 16 -29.03 16.89 -19.02
CA ASN A 16 -29.33 16.60 -17.61
C ASN A 16 -30.76 16.05 -17.41
N HIS A 17 -31.73 16.53 -18.19
CA HIS A 17 -33.09 15.99 -18.15
C HIS A 17 -33.13 14.52 -18.55
N ARG A 18 -32.42 14.18 -19.64
CA ARG A 18 -32.33 12.80 -20.13
C ARG A 18 -31.60 11.88 -19.14
N ASP A 19 -30.59 12.37 -18.42
CA ASP A 19 -29.92 11.60 -17.38
C ASP A 19 -30.89 11.23 -16.25
N VAL A 20 -31.75 12.16 -15.80
CA VAL A 20 -32.79 11.87 -14.79
C VAL A 20 -33.80 10.84 -15.30
N GLU A 21 -34.26 10.96 -16.54
CA GLU A 21 -35.17 9.96 -17.15
C GLU A 21 -34.54 8.55 -17.18
N ALA A 22 -33.26 8.48 -17.51
CA ALA A 22 -32.51 7.22 -17.53
C ALA A 22 -32.34 6.64 -16.11
N GLU A 23 -32.00 7.48 -15.12
CA GLU A 23 -31.87 7.06 -13.72
C GLU A 23 -33.19 6.53 -13.14
N LEU A 24 -34.31 7.20 -13.41
CA LEU A 24 -35.65 6.73 -13.00
C LEU A 24 -35.99 5.38 -13.64
N SER A 25 -35.71 5.23 -14.93
CA SER A 25 -35.91 3.96 -15.64
C SER A 25 -35.06 2.82 -15.07
N ILE A 26 -33.83 3.11 -14.65
CA ILE A 26 -32.95 2.17 -13.95
C ILE A 26 -33.52 1.83 -12.57
N GLN A 27 -33.96 2.84 -11.80
CA GLN A 27 -34.55 2.65 -10.48
C GLN A 27 -35.79 1.75 -10.54
N GLU A 28 -36.68 1.95 -11.50
CA GLU A 28 -37.87 1.12 -11.69
C GLU A 28 -37.50 -0.35 -11.90
N ARG A 29 -36.47 -0.63 -12.72
CA ARG A 29 -35.97 -1.99 -12.95
C ARG A 29 -35.32 -2.57 -11.70
N LEU A 30 -34.57 -1.77 -10.94
CA LEU A 30 -33.88 -2.19 -9.73
C LEU A 30 -34.80 -2.32 -8.52
N SER A 31 -36.00 -1.73 -8.53
CA SER A 31 -36.99 -1.81 -7.44
C SER A 31 -37.35 -3.25 -7.05
N LYS A 32 -37.25 -4.19 -8.00
CA LYS A 32 -37.47 -5.63 -7.82
C LYS A 32 -36.39 -6.30 -6.97
N PHE A 33 -35.26 -5.64 -6.76
CA PHE A 33 -34.10 -6.13 -6.03
C PHE A 33 -33.71 -5.11 -4.94
N PRO A 34 -34.54 -4.97 -3.88
CA PRO A 34 -34.29 -3.98 -2.85
C PRO A 34 -32.93 -4.21 -2.20
N VAL A 35 -32.14 -3.15 -2.11
CA VAL A 35 -30.85 -3.16 -1.43
C VAL A 35 -31.11 -3.13 0.08
N PRO A 36 -30.56 -4.08 0.86
CA PRO A 36 -30.74 -4.08 2.31
C PRO A 36 -30.25 -2.78 2.97
N ASP A 37 -30.97 -2.29 3.98
CA ASP A 37 -30.63 -1.06 4.70
C ASP A 37 -29.20 -1.06 5.26
N THR A 38 -28.71 -2.22 5.70
CA THR A 38 -27.34 -2.38 6.17
C THR A 38 -26.28 -2.01 5.13
N VAL A 39 -26.56 -2.23 3.83
CA VAL A 39 -25.67 -1.85 2.74
C VAL A 39 -25.69 -0.33 2.53
N TRP A 40 -26.84 0.30 2.69
CA TRP A 40 -26.95 1.76 2.67
C TRP A 40 -26.22 2.40 3.84
N GLU A 41 -26.33 1.84 5.04
CA GLU A 41 -25.55 2.28 6.20
C GLU A 41 -24.04 2.16 5.95
N GLU A 42 -23.57 1.06 5.34
CA GLU A 42 -22.17 0.91 4.96
C GLU A 42 -21.72 1.97 3.93
N TYR A 43 -22.57 2.30 2.96
CA TYR A 43 -22.32 3.35 1.99
C TYR A 43 -22.22 4.74 2.65
N VAL A 44 -23.14 5.05 3.57
CA VAL A 44 -23.12 6.31 4.32
C VAL A 44 -21.81 6.44 5.12
N HIS A 45 -21.37 5.37 5.78
CA HIS A 45 -20.09 5.37 6.49
C HIS A 45 -18.88 5.63 5.56
N ASP A 46 -18.88 5.09 4.34
CA ASP A 46 -17.84 5.38 3.33
C ASP A 46 -17.83 6.87 2.98
N GLN A 47 -19.01 7.46 2.74
CA GLN A 47 -19.13 8.89 2.42
C GLN A 47 -18.65 9.75 3.58
N GLU A 48 -19.08 9.48 4.82
CA GLU A 48 -18.62 10.20 6.01
C GLU A 48 -17.09 10.12 6.20
N ILE A 49 -16.48 8.97 5.91
CA ILE A 49 -15.02 8.82 5.99
C ILE A 49 -14.34 9.67 4.91
N ASN A 50 -14.85 9.64 3.68
CA ASN A 50 -14.32 10.43 2.57
C ASN A 50 -14.46 11.93 2.80
N ASP A 51 -15.62 12.37 3.30
CA ASP A 51 -15.94 13.75 3.63
C ASP A 51 -15.21 14.25 4.88
N ARG A 52 -14.83 13.36 5.80
CA ARG A 52 -13.95 13.70 6.93
C ARG A 52 -12.49 13.82 6.50
N GLY A 53 -12.06 12.97 5.57
CA GLY A 53 -10.68 12.95 5.06
C GLY A 53 -9.62 12.70 6.14
N VAL A 54 -8.35 12.89 5.78
CA VAL A 54 -7.19 12.77 6.67
C VAL A 54 -6.23 13.95 6.44
N ALA A 55 -5.64 14.48 7.51
CA ALA A 55 -4.67 15.57 7.40
C ALA A 55 -3.33 15.06 6.86
N LEU A 56 -2.68 15.87 6.04
CA LEU A 56 -1.37 15.61 5.48
C LEU A 56 -0.34 16.61 6.00
N ASP A 57 0.83 16.11 6.35
CA ASP A 57 2.01 16.94 6.59
C ASP A 57 2.57 17.40 5.24
N MET A 58 2.08 18.55 4.78
CA MET A 58 2.46 19.09 3.46
C MET A 58 3.92 19.55 3.40
N THR A 59 4.55 19.85 4.54
CA THR A 59 5.98 20.16 4.61
C THR A 59 6.79 18.92 4.27
N LEU A 60 6.49 17.80 4.95
CA LEU A 60 7.11 16.50 4.66
C LEU A 60 6.86 16.08 3.20
N VAL A 61 5.63 16.21 2.69
CA VAL A 61 5.28 15.83 1.31
C VAL A 61 6.12 16.60 0.29
N ARG A 62 6.17 17.93 0.41
CA ARG A 62 6.91 18.78 -0.55
C ARG A 62 8.42 18.53 -0.48
N ASN A 63 8.96 18.38 0.74
CA ASN A 63 10.39 18.12 0.90
C ASN A 63 10.76 16.70 0.43
N ALA A 64 9.89 15.70 0.60
CA ALA A 64 10.08 14.38 0.03
C ALA A 64 10.13 14.39 -1.51
N ILE A 65 9.30 15.22 -2.17
CA ILE A 65 9.34 15.40 -3.63
C ILE A 65 10.67 16.03 -4.07
N LYS A 66 11.15 17.04 -3.33
CA LYS A 66 12.46 17.68 -3.60
C LYS A 66 13.61 16.69 -3.39
N ALA A 67 13.62 15.94 -2.29
CA ALA A 67 14.62 14.93 -1.98
C ALA A 67 14.70 13.85 -3.08
N ASP A 68 13.55 13.34 -3.53
CA ASP A 68 13.49 12.37 -4.62
C ASP A 68 14.02 12.95 -5.93
N THR A 69 13.69 14.20 -6.25
CA THR A 69 14.17 14.86 -7.48
C THR A 69 15.70 14.97 -7.47
N ARG A 70 16.29 15.41 -6.34
CA ARG A 70 17.74 15.51 -6.16
C ARG A 70 18.40 14.14 -6.27
N SER A 71 17.91 13.15 -5.51
CA SER A 71 18.43 11.78 -5.51
C SER A 71 18.35 11.15 -6.90
N ARG A 72 17.23 11.32 -7.64
CA ARG A 72 17.09 10.79 -9.01
C ARG A 72 18.06 11.42 -9.99
N THR A 73 18.32 12.71 -9.84
CA THR A 73 19.30 13.41 -10.69
C THR A 73 20.68 12.81 -10.50
N GLU A 74 21.09 12.62 -9.25
CA GLU A 74 22.39 12.04 -8.92
C GLU A 74 22.50 10.56 -9.33
N LEU A 75 21.49 9.75 -9.03
CA LEU A 75 21.43 8.34 -9.45
C LEU A 75 21.48 8.21 -10.98
N THR A 76 20.84 9.13 -11.71
CA THR A 76 20.88 9.14 -13.19
C THR A 76 22.27 9.54 -13.70
N ARG A 77 22.92 10.51 -13.06
CA ARG A 77 24.30 10.92 -13.39
C ARG A 77 25.27 9.75 -13.20
N LEU A 78 25.27 9.12 -12.02
CA LEU A 78 26.11 7.96 -11.71
C LEU A 78 25.84 6.79 -12.66
N MET A 79 24.58 6.59 -13.04
CA MET A 79 24.22 5.54 -13.99
C MET A 79 24.81 5.82 -15.38
N LYS A 80 24.75 7.07 -15.85
CA LYS A 80 25.35 7.45 -17.13
C LYS A 80 26.87 7.27 -17.11
N GLU A 81 27.53 7.68 -16.03
CA GLU A 81 28.99 7.53 -15.89
C GLU A 81 29.47 6.07 -15.87
N LEU A 82 28.64 5.15 -15.39
CA LEU A 82 29.00 3.72 -15.34
C LEU A 82 28.63 2.95 -16.61
N THR A 83 27.67 3.43 -17.38
CA THR A 83 27.08 2.64 -18.49
C THR A 83 27.22 3.29 -19.86
N ASP A 84 27.55 4.58 -19.92
CA ASP A 84 27.58 5.41 -21.13
C ASP A 84 26.28 5.33 -21.97
N LEU A 85 25.17 4.91 -21.36
CA LEU A 85 23.88 4.79 -22.04
C LEU A 85 23.18 6.15 -22.17
N ASP A 86 22.68 6.43 -23.37
CA ASP A 86 21.85 7.61 -23.65
C ASP A 86 20.62 7.69 -22.73
N ASN A 87 19.94 6.55 -22.55
CA ASN A 87 18.78 6.43 -21.67
C ASN A 87 18.91 5.24 -20.71
N PRO A 88 19.47 5.46 -19.51
CA PRO A 88 19.65 4.39 -18.53
C PRO A 88 18.36 3.79 -17.94
N ASN A 89 17.21 4.44 -18.18
CA ASN A 89 15.90 3.92 -17.79
C ASN A 89 15.31 2.95 -18.83
N SER A 90 15.89 2.88 -20.05
CA SER A 90 15.42 1.98 -21.09
C SER A 90 15.74 0.52 -20.73
N VAL A 91 14.69 -0.30 -20.69
CA VAL A 91 14.84 -1.73 -20.36
C VAL A 91 15.68 -2.44 -21.42
N GLN A 92 15.49 -2.09 -22.69
CA GLN A 92 16.19 -2.72 -23.80
C GLN A 92 17.68 -2.37 -23.82
N GLN A 93 18.02 -1.08 -23.70
CA GLN A 93 19.42 -0.64 -23.68
C GLN A 93 20.17 -1.27 -22.51
N MET A 94 19.55 -1.34 -21.33
CA MET A 94 20.19 -1.96 -20.17
C MET A 94 20.35 -3.48 -20.29
N LYS A 95 19.45 -4.18 -21.00
CA LYS A 95 19.64 -5.61 -21.28
C LYS A 95 20.86 -5.83 -22.18
N GLN A 96 20.96 -5.03 -23.23
CA GLN A 96 22.08 -5.12 -24.17
C GLN A 96 23.40 -4.86 -23.44
N TRP A 97 23.46 -3.78 -22.66
CA TRP A 97 24.66 -3.45 -21.89
C TRP A 97 25.05 -4.56 -20.89
N LEU A 98 24.08 -5.17 -20.19
CA LEU A 98 24.37 -6.29 -19.30
C LEU A 98 24.90 -7.51 -20.08
N ALA A 99 24.32 -7.83 -21.25
CA ALA A 99 24.78 -8.92 -22.10
C ALA A 99 26.21 -8.68 -22.62
N ASP A 100 26.51 -7.46 -23.07
CA ASP A 100 27.84 -7.07 -23.56
C ASP A 100 28.91 -7.17 -22.45
N ASN A 101 28.50 -7.03 -21.18
CA ASN A 101 29.36 -7.18 -20.00
C ASN A 101 29.30 -8.59 -19.37
N GLY A 102 28.73 -9.59 -20.06
CA GLY A 102 28.76 -10.99 -19.65
C GLY A 102 27.62 -11.45 -18.74
N MET A 103 26.52 -10.71 -18.66
CA MET A 103 25.32 -11.06 -17.88
C MET A 103 24.04 -10.96 -18.70
N GLU A 104 23.61 -12.08 -19.29
CA GLU A 104 22.34 -12.13 -20.00
C GLU A 104 21.13 -12.23 -19.07
N THR A 105 20.04 -11.53 -19.40
CA THR A 105 18.78 -11.61 -18.66
C THR A 105 17.55 -11.30 -19.49
N ASP A 106 16.54 -12.15 -19.36
CA ASP A 106 15.24 -12.00 -20.01
C ASP A 106 14.36 -10.92 -19.37
N SER A 107 14.64 -10.51 -18.13
CA SER A 107 13.78 -9.58 -17.42
C SER A 107 14.52 -8.81 -16.34
N LEU A 108 14.15 -7.54 -16.20
CA LEU A 108 14.71 -6.66 -15.17
C LEU A 108 13.62 -6.27 -14.15
N GLY A 109 12.65 -7.17 -13.98
CA GLY A 109 11.68 -7.07 -12.91
C GLY A 109 12.36 -7.22 -11.54
N LYS A 110 11.77 -6.60 -10.51
CA LYS A 110 12.31 -6.54 -9.14
C LYS A 110 12.89 -7.86 -8.62
N LYS A 111 12.18 -8.98 -8.83
CA LYS A 111 12.64 -10.30 -8.36
C LYS A 111 13.89 -10.77 -9.10
N VAL A 112 13.94 -10.60 -10.42
CA VAL A 112 15.08 -11.04 -11.23
C VAL A 112 16.30 -10.22 -10.88
N VAL A 113 16.16 -8.89 -10.78
CA VAL A 113 17.25 -8.00 -10.34
C VAL A 113 17.75 -8.38 -8.93
N THR A 114 16.87 -8.75 -8.01
CA THR A 114 17.27 -9.18 -6.66
C THR A 114 18.05 -10.50 -6.66
N GLU A 115 17.75 -11.42 -7.56
CA GLU A 115 18.52 -12.66 -7.71
C GLU A 115 19.85 -12.39 -8.42
N LEU A 116 19.87 -11.60 -9.50
CA LEU A 116 21.09 -11.23 -10.21
C LEU A 116 22.11 -10.51 -9.30
N LEU A 117 21.64 -9.65 -8.40
CA LEU A 117 22.50 -8.95 -7.44
C LEU A 117 23.28 -9.86 -6.48
N LYS A 118 22.92 -11.14 -6.34
CA LYS A 118 23.67 -12.08 -5.47
C LYS A 118 24.96 -12.56 -6.10
N ASP A 119 24.96 -12.70 -7.43
CA ASP A 119 26.03 -13.33 -8.20
C ASP A 119 26.70 -12.32 -9.16
N ALA A 120 26.25 -11.07 -9.18
CA ALA A 120 26.77 -10.05 -10.08
C ALA A 120 28.15 -9.55 -9.64
N PRO A 121 29.17 -9.64 -10.52
CA PRO A 121 30.46 -9.02 -10.26
C PRO A 121 30.37 -7.49 -10.35
N GLU A 122 31.31 -6.79 -9.71
CA GLU A 122 31.50 -5.36 -9.97
C GLU A 122 32.07 -5.17 -11.39
N PRO A 123 31.62 -4.18 -12.19
CA PRO A 123 30.72 -3.06 -11.86
C PRO A 123 29.21 -3.31 -12.07
N LEU A 124 28.82 -4.51 -12.53
CA LEU A 124 27.42 -4.86 -12.87
C LEU A 124 26.50 -4.80 -11.64
N GLY A 125 27.00 -5.25 -10.48
CA GLY A 125 26.27 -5.19 -9.21
C GLY A 125 25.85 -3.76 -8.85
N LYS A 126 26.77 -2.79 -8.96
CA LYS A 126 26.48 -1.37 -8.72
C LYS A 126 25.43 -0.81 -9.67
N VAL A 127 25.53 -1.10 -10.97
CA VAL A 127 24.54 -0.67 -11.98
C VAL A 127 23.15 -1.27 -11.71
N LEU A 128 23.08 -2.56 -11.40
CA LEU A 128 21.81 -3.22 -11.05
C LEU A 128 21.18 -2.63 -9.77
N SER A 129 22.01 -2.26 -8.78
CA SER A 129 21.57 -1.60 -7.55
C SER A 129 21.00 -0.20 -7.83
N LEU A 130 21.75 0.65 -8.54
CA LEU A 130 21.31 1.99 -8.92
C LEU A 130 19.99 1.95 -9.70
N ARG A 131 19.85 0.96 -10.60
CA ARG A 131 18.63 0.80 -11.38
C ARG A 131 17.45 0.41 -10.50
N GLN A 132 17.67 -0.48 -9.53
CA GLN A 132 16.62 -0.86 -8.59
C GLN A 132 16.11 0.36 -7.80
N GLN A 133 17.00 1.29 -7.46
CA GLN A 133 16.64 2.55 -6.81
C GLN A 133 15.83 3.47 -7.74
N LEU A 134 16.29 3.70 -8.97
CA LEU A 134 15.59 4.51 -9.98
C LEU A 134 14.20 3.97 -10.35
N ALA A 135 14.05 2.64 -10.36
CA ALA A 135 12.78 1.98 -10.67
C ALA A 135 11.72 2.18 -9.57
N LYS A 136 12.09 2.69 -8.39
CA LYS A 136 11.17 2.87 -7.28
C LYS A 136 10.28 4.10 -7.49
N SER A 137 8.97 3.90 -7.35
CA SER A 137 7.96 4.92 -7.62
C SER A 137 7.45 5.65 -6.37
N SER A 138 8.28 5.77 -5.33
CA SER A 138 7.94 6.38 -4.03
C SER A 138 7.30 7.76 -4.19
N VAL A 139 7.85 8.57 -5.10
CA VAL A 139 7.42 9.95 -5.35
C VAL A 139 5.99 10.08 -5.87
N LYS A 140 5.49 9.09 -6.62
CA LYS A 140 4.14 9.16 -7.20
C LYS A 140 3.08 9.27 -6.11
N LYS A 141 3.33 8.70 -4.92
CA LYS A 141 2.41 8.81 -3.78
C LYS A 141 2.42 10.21 -3.18
N TYR A 142 3.59 10.83 -3.05
CA TYR A 142 3.70 12.22 -2.59
C TYR A 142 3.08 13.22 -3.58
N GLN A 143 3.30 13.04 -4.89
CA GLN A 143 2.63 13.84 -5.92
C GLN A 143 1.10 13.65 -5.88
N SER A 144 0.64 12.42 -5.66
CA SER A 144 -0.80 12.15 -5.49
C SER A 144 -1.35 12.82 -4.22
N MET A 145 -0.56 12.93 -3.15
CA MET A 145 -0.93 13.66 -1.94
C MET A 145 -1.08 15.16 -2.21
N GLU A 146 -0.10 15.75 -2.89
CA GLU A 146 -0.12 17.17 -3.28
C GLU A 146 -1.31 17.52 -4.17
N ASN A 147 -1.66 16.64 -5.11
CA ASN A 147 -2.81 16.87 -6.00
C ASN A 147 -4.17 16.62 -5.31
N ALA A 148 -4.20 15.79 -4.27
CA ALA A 148 -5.45 15.38 -3.61
C ALA A 148 -5.78 16.20 -2.34
N VAL A 149 -4.85 17.04 -1.87
CA VAL A 149 -5.05 17.85 -0.67
C VAL A 149 -6.05 18.99 -0.94
N CYS A 150 -7.01 19.15 -0.05
CA CYS A 150 -7.95 20.26 -0.07
C CYS A 150 -7.36 21.50 0.63
N ALA A 151 -8.04 22.64 0.50
CA ALA A 151 -7.60 23.92 1.08
C ALA A 151 -7.38 23.88 2.61
N ASP A 152 -8.04 22.96 3.32
CA ASP A 152 -7.89 22.75 4.76
C ASP A 152 -6.75 21.78 5.15
N GLY A 153 -5.89 21.41 4.19
CA GLY A 153 -4.76 20.50 4.41
C GLY A 153 -5.16 19.03 4.53
N ARG A 154 -6.39 18.66 4.15
CA ARG A 154 -6.90 17.29 4.26
C ARG A 154 -7.11 16.65 2.89
N ALA A 155 -6.72 15.38 2.76
CA ALA A 155 -7.03 14.57 1.60
C ALA A 155 -8.40 13.88 1.76
N ARG A 156 -9.26 14.00 0.75
CA ARG A 156 -10.67 13.54 0.74
C ARG A 156 -10.96 12.63 -0.45
N GLY A 157 -11.99 11.78 -0.35
CA GLY A 157 -12.34 10.86 -1.45
C GLY A 157 -11.32 9.74 -1.66
N MET A 158 -10.76 9.20 -0.57
CA MET A 158 -9.69 8.19 -0.60
C MET A 158 -10.19 6.77 -0.84
N PHE A 159 -11.48 6.54 -0.62
CA PHE A 159 -12.11 5.24 -0.76
C PHE A 159 -13.29 5.31 -1.74
N GLN A 160 -13.55 4.20 -2.42
CA GLN A 160 -14.77 4.00 -3.18
C GLN A 160 -15.52 2.80 -2.63
N PHE A 161 -16.72 3.06 -2.12
CA PHE A 161 -17.68 2.02 -1.76
C PHE A 161 -17.90 1.04 -2.91
N TYR A 162 -17.88 -0.27 -2.60
CA TYR A 162 -18.09 -1.34 -3.59
C TYR A 162 -17.16 -1.32 -4.83
N GLY A 163 -16.03 -0.61 -4.79
CA GLY A 163 -15.14 -0.48 -5.95
C GLY A 163 -14.50 -1.79 -6.44
N ALA A 164 -14.57 -2.88 -5.65
CA ALA A 164 -14.24 -4.24 -6.08
C ALA A 164 -15.51 -5.09 -6.28
N ASN A 165 -16.19 -4.88 -7.41
CA ASN A 165 -17.53 -5.40 -7.72
C ASN A 165 -17.77 -6.88 -7.37
N ARG A 166 -16.77 -7.76 -7.58
CA ARG A 166 -16.92 -9.21 -7.31
C ARG A 166 -16.92 -9.57 -5.82
N THR A 167 -16.33 -8.73 -4.98
CA THR A 167 -16.10 -9.03 -3.55
C THR A 167 -16.85 -8.07 -2.63
N GLY A 168 -17.31 -6.93 -3.15
CA GLY A 168 -17.93 -5.86 -2.35
C GLY A 168 -16.94 -5.04 -1.53
N ARG A 169 -15.61 -5.28 -1.67
CA ARG A 169 -14.60 -4.51 -0.93
C ARG A 169 -14.53 -3.07 -1.41
N TRP A 170 -14.24 -2.18 -0.47
CA TRP A 170 -13.89 -0.80 -0.78
C TRP A 170 -12.58 -0.78 -1.56
N ALA A 171 -12.48 0.10 -2.55
CA ALA A 171 -11.27 0.28 -3.33
C ALA A 171 -10.57 1.60 -2.96
N GLY A 172 -9.24 1.59 -2.92
CA GLY A 172 -8.49 2.84 -2.77
C GLY A 172 -8.57 3.72 -4.03
N ARG A 173 -8.76 5.02 -3.84
CA ARG A 173 -8.70 6.07 -4.88
C ARG A 173 -7.62 7.09 -4.54
N LEU A 174 -7.26 7.90 -5.52
CA LEU A 174 -6.23 8.96 -5.39
C LEU A 174 -4.90 8.39 -4.87
N ILE A 175 -4.58 8.59 -3.59
CA ILE A 175 -3.35 8.11 -2.95
C ILE A 175 -3.34 6.56 -2.84
N GLN A 176 -4.50 5.90 -2.88
CA GLN A 176 -4.68 4.45 -2.70
C GLN A 176 -4.04 3.92 -1.40
N MET A 177 -4.62 4.29 -0.26
CA MET A 177 -4.11 3.96 1.08
C MET A 177 -3.92 2.44 1.34
N GLN A 178 -4.64 1.59 0.61
CA GLN A 178 -4.52 0.13 0.72
C GLN A 178 -3.19 -0.41 0.20
N ASN A 179 -2.47 0.36 -0.62
CA ASN A 179 -1.22 -0.03 -1.26
C ASN A 179 -0.04 0.84 -0.79
N LEU A 180 -0.02 1.18 0.51
CA LEU A 180 1.11 1.91 1.11
C LEU A 180 2.21 0.93 1.56
N PRO A 181 3.48 1.20 1.24
CA PRO A 181 4.62 0.41 1.72
C PRO A 181 4.63 0.29 3.25
N GLN A 182 5.15 -0.82 3.77
CA GLN A 182 5.33 -1.03 5.21
C GLN A 182 6.64 -0.38 5.68
N ASN A 183 6.66 0.02 6.95
CA ASN A 183 7.81 0.63 7.59
C ASN A 183 8.67 -0.48 8.21
N HIS A 184 9.97 -0.43 7.96
CA HIS A 184 10.99 -1.36 8.39
C HIS A 184 12.27 -0.65 8.90
N LEU A 185 12.39 0.67 8.70
CA LEU A 185 13.45 1.50 9.30
C LEU A 185 13.40 1.43 10.83
N VAL A 186 14.57 1.32 11.43
CA VAL A 186 14.73 1.27 12.90
C VAL A 186 14.59 2.67 13.50
N ASP A 187 15.10 3.66 12.78
CA ASP A 187 15.26 5.08 13.07
C ASP A 187 14.28 5.93 12.23
N LEU A 188 13.02 5.47 12.16
CA LEU A 188 11.98 6.10 11.32
C LEU A 188 11.73 7.57 11.68
N GLU A 189 11.80 7.92 12.96
CA GLU A 189 11.54 9.27 13.44
C GLU A 189 12.64 10.24 13.01
N ASP A 190 13.90 9.84 13.13
CA ASP A 190 15.06 10.63 12.71
C ASP A 190 15.04 10.86 11.19
N ALA A 191 14.81 9.80 10.41
CA ALA A 191 14.62 9.89 8.96
C ALA A 191 13.49 10.86 8.57
N ARG A 192 12.37 10.82 9.30
CA ARG A 192 11.24 11.72 9.08
C ARG A 192 11.64 13.17 9.35
N TRP A 193 12.36 13.44 10.43
CA TRP A 193 12.79 14.78 10.80
C TRP A 193 13.74 15.38 9.77
N LEU A 194 14.73 14.62 9.30
CA LEU A 194 15.67 15.07 8.26
C LEU A 194 14.95 15.48 6.98
N VAL A 195 14.00 14.66 6.51
CA VAL A 195 13.20 15.00 5.32
C VAL A 195 12.26 16.17 5.59
N HIS A 196 11.65 16.24 6.78
CA HIS A 196 10.76 17.34 7.13
C HIS A 196 11.49 18.68 7.19
N ASP A 197 12.69 18.74 7.78
CA ASP A 197 13.51 19.97 7.86
C ASP A 197 14.14 20.34 6.50
N GLY A 198 14.29 19.35 5.61
CA GLY A 198 14.90 19.54 4.30
C GLY A 198 16.42 19.44 4.32
N ASP A 199 17.00 18.84 5.38
CA ASP A 199 18.43 18.55 5.46
C ASP A 199 18.79 17.33 4.62
N PHE A 200 18.84 17.55 3.30
CA PHE A 200 19.17 16.51 2.34
C PHE A 200 20.64 16.07 2.41
N ALA A 201 21.54 16.91 2.92
CA ALA A 201 22.95 16.58 3.05
C ALA A 201 23.16 15.54 4.16
N ALA A 202 22.56 15.74 5.33
CA ALA A 202 22.58 14.74 6.39
C ALA A 202 21.82 13.46 5.98
N LEU A 203 20.72 13.59 5.23
CA LEU A 203 19.98 12.43 4.71
C LEU A 203 20.85 11.57 3.77
N GLU A 204 21.60 12.19 2.86
CA GLU A 204 22.54 11.52 1.94
C GLU A 204 23.72 10.87 2.69
N LEU A 205 24.17 11.47 3.79
CA LEU A 205 25.27 10.94 4.61
C LEU A 205 24.85 9.73 5.46
N LEU A 206 23.62 9.74 5.98
CA LEU A 206 23.14 8.74 6.94
C LEU A 206 22.47 7.53 6.27
N TYR A 207 21.96 7.68 5.04
CA TYR A 207 21.22 6.62 4.34
C TYR A 207 21.71 6.37 2.92
N ASP A 208 22.08 5.12 2.64
CA ASP A 208 22.56 4.68 1.32
C ASP A 208 21.46 4.64 0.23
N ASN A 209 20.18 4.60 0.63
CA ASN A 209 19.05 4.42 -0.30
C ASN A 209 17.90 5.36 0.02
N ILE A 210 18.05 6.61 -0.43
CA ILE A 210 17.04 7.66 -0.25
C ILE A 210 15.67 7.26 -0.83
N PRO A 211 15.56 6.68 -2.05
CA PRO A 211 14.26 6.27 -2.57
C PRO A 211 13.52 5.25 -1.69
N ASP A 212 14.26 4.34 -1.02
CA ASP A 212 13.70 3.42 -0.04
C ASP A 212 13.25 4.13 1.24
N VAL A 213 14.09 5.01 1.80
CA VAL A 213 13.72 5.81 2.98
C VAL A 213 12.43 6.59 2.72
N LEU A 214 12.38 7.33 1.62
CA LEU A 214 11.20 8.09 1.21
C LEU A 214 9.98 7.18 1.02
N SER A 215 10.16 5.95 0.51
CA SER A 215 9.07 4.98 0.36
C SER A 215 8.49 4.52 1.71
N GLN A 216 9.33 4.41 2.74
CA GLN A 216 8.92 3.98 4.08
C GLN A 216 8.29 5.13 4.89
N LEU A 217 8.65 6.38 4.57
CA LEU A 217 8.09 7.56 5.23
C LEU A 217 6.66 7.92 4.77
N ILE A 218 6.15 7.34 3.68
CA ILE A 218 4.84 7.71 3.09
C ILE A 218 3.71 7.64 4.12
N ARG A 219 3.70 6.64 5.02
CA ARG A 219 2.66 6.52 6.05
C ARG A 219 2.73 7.63 7.10
N THR A 220 3.91 8.20 7.33
CA THR A 220 4.14 9.24 8.34
C THR A 220 3.72 10.63 7.86
N ALA A 221 3.38 10.77 6.58
CA ALA A 221 2.77 11.97 6.02
C ALA A 221 1.31 12.15 6.47
N PHE A 222 0.65 11.08 6.89
CA PHE A 222 -0.70 11.17 7.46
C PHE A 222 -0.62 11.52 8.93
N VAL A 223 -1.15 12.68 9.30
CA VAL A 223 -1.06 13.21 10.66
C VAL A 223 -2.44 13.36 11.29
N PRO A 224 -2.57 13.23 12.62
CA PRO A 224 -3.80 13.57 13.30
C PRO A 224 -4.04 15.08 13.23
N LYS A 225 -5.29 15.49 13.46
CA LYS A 225 -5.60 16.89 13.77
C LYS A 225 -4.86 17.31 15.05
N ASP A 226 -4.50 18.58 15.16
CA ASP A 226 -3.90 19.17 16.36
C ASP A 226 -4.68 18.82 17.63
N GLY A 227 -3.98 18.30 18.63
CA GLY A 227 -4.58 17.84 19.89
C GLY A 227 -5.27 16.46 19.82
N TYR A 228 -5.18 15.75 18.70
CA TYR A 228 -5.70 14.39 18.51
C TYR A 228 -4.55 13.39 18.28
N LYS A 229 -4.89 12.11 18.31
CA LYS A 229 -4.01 11.00 17.91
C LYS A 229 -4.72 10.08 16.94
N LEU A 230 -3.96 9.45 16.06
CA LEU A 230 -4.45 8.37 15.22
C LEU A 230 -4.51 7.07 16.02
N ILE A 231 -5.60 6.32 15.86
CA ILE A 231 -5.80 5.02 16.48
C ILE A 231 -6.03 4.00 15.37
N VAL A 232 -5.27 2.91 15.41
CA VAL A 232 -5.37 1.82 14.44
C VAL A 232 -6.00 0.61 15.12
N ALA A 233 -7.08 0.11 14.53
CA ALA A 233 -7.72 -1.15 14.90
C ALA A 233 -7.68 -2.09 13.68
N ASP A 234 -7.18 -3.31 13.87
CA ASP A 234 -7.04 -4.29 12.79
C ASP A 234 -7.59 -5.66 13.21
N PHE A 235 -8.19 -6.37 12.25
CA PHE A 235 -8.68 -7.71 12.48
C PHE A 235 -7.58 -8.75 12.27
N SER A 236 -7.02 -9.24 13.39
CA SER A 236 -5.92 -10.21 13.39
C SER A 236 -6.26 -11.51 12.66
N ALA A 237 -5.69 -11.69 11.46
CA ALA A 237 -5.79 -12.89 10.63
C ALA A 237 -7.24 -13.33 10.34
N ILE A 238 -8.16 -12.37 10.21
CA ILE A 238 -9.60 -12.63 10.02
C ILE A 238 -9.87 -13.59 8.87
N GLU A 239 -9.12 -13.47 7.78
CA GLU A 239 -9.33 -14.30 6.60
C GLU A 239 -9.09 -15.79 6.85
N ALA A 240 -8.04 -16.10 7.62
CA ALA A 240 -7.71 -17.48 7.97
C ALA A 240 -8.66 -18.03 9.04
N ARG A 241 -9.14 -17.18 9.96
CA ARG A 241 -10.14 -17.54 10.98
C ARG A 241 -11.47 -17.90 10.34
N VAL A 242 -11.97 -17.06 9.42
CA VAL A 242 -13.24 -17.29 8.72
C VAL A 242 -13.17 -18.57 7.89
N ILE A 243 -12.07 -18.82 7.16
CA ILE A 243 -11.91 -20.06 6.38
C ILE A 243 -11.91 -21.29 7.29
N ALA A 244 -11.16 -21.25 8.41
CA ALA A 244 -11.13 -22.36 9.36
C ALA A 244 -12.51 -22.65 9.97
N TRP A 245 -13.26 -21.59 10.29
CA TRP A 245 -14.64 -21.69 10.78
C TRP A 245 -15.58 -22.30 9.74
N LEU A 246 -15.57 -21.79 8.50
CA LEU A 246 -16.39 -22.33 7.40
C LEU A 246 -16.06 -23.79 7.07
N ALA A 247 -14.79 -24.17 7.18
CA ALA A 247 -14.33 -25.54 6.93
C ALA A 247 -14.55 -26.49 8.13
N GLY A 248 -15.08 -26.00 9.26
CA GLY A 248 -15.24 -26.81 10.47
C GLY A 248 -13.92 -27.26 11.13
N GLU A 249 -12.78 -26.63 10.80
CA GLU A 249 -11.45 -26.95 11.33
C GLU A 249 -11.30 -26.46 12.79
N ARG A 250 -11.96 -27.14 13.73
CA ARG A 250 -11.96 -26.79 15.17
C ARG A 250 -10.54 -26.61 15.72
N TRP A 251 -9.65 -27.55 15.42
CA TRP A 251 -8.24 -27.50 15.84
C TRP A 251 -7.56 -26.18 15.49
N ARG A 252 -7.88 -25.60 14.34
CA ARG A 252 -7.25 -24.36 13.86
C ARG A 252 -7.81 -23.15 14.57
N ASN A 253 -9.10 -23.18 14.88
CA ASN A 253 -9.77 -22.18 15.71
C ASN A 253 -9.29 -22.24 17.18
N ASP A 254 -9.05 -23.42 17.72
CA ASP A 254 -8.51 -23.60 19.09
C ASP A 254 -7.09 -22.99 19.21
N VAL A 255 -6.27 -23.16 18.17
CA VAL A 255 -4.96 -22.51 18.07
C VAL A 255 -5.07 -20.99 18.01
N PHE A 256 -6.06 -20.50 17.28
CA PHE A 256 -6.36 -19.07 17.19
C PHE A 256 -6.91 -18.48 18.49
N ALA A 257 -7.59 -19.29 19.32
CA ALA A 257 -8.12 -18.90 20.63
C ALA A 257 -7.02 -18.82 21.70
N THR A 258 -5.97 -19.63 21.59
CA THR A 258 -4.87 -19.68 22.56
C THR A 258 -3.78 -18.64 22.32
N HIS A 259 -3.12 -18.66 21.16
CA HIS A 259 -1.87 -17.89 20.95
C HIS A 259 -1.90 -16.95 19.74
N GLY A 260 -3.00 -16.95 18.96
CA GLY A 260 -3.22 -16.05 17.83
C GLY A 260 -2.25 -16.18 16.64
N LYS A 261 -1.26 -17.09 16.67
CA LYS A 261 -0.26 -17.28 15.61
C LYS A 261 -0.14 -18.75 15.18
N ILE A 262 -0.66 -19.08 14.00
CA ILE A 262 -0.56 -20.42 13.39
C ILE A 262 0.83 -20.73 12.82
N THR A 263 1.70 -19.72 12.63
CA THR A 263 3.00 -19.91 11.96
C THR A 263 3.89 -20.96 12.63
N LYS A 264 3.76 -21.19 13.94
CA LYS A 264 4.55 -22.21 14.66
C LYS A 264 3.95 -23.62 14.62
N LEU A 265 2.64 -23.78 14.40
CA LEU A 265 1.97 -25.08 14.55
C LEU A 265 1.89 -25.90 13.26
N ARG A 266 1.94 -25.26 12.10
CA ARG A 266 1.97 -25.97 10.81
C ARG A 266 3.22 -26.85 10.66
N GLN A 267 4.33 -26.48 11.29
CA GLN A 267 5.56 -27.27 11.28
C GLN A 267 5.45 -28.55 12.13
N VAL A 268 4.73 -28.51 13.25
CA VAL A 268 4.75 -29.62 14.23
C VAL A 268 4.01 -30.86 13.74
N ARG A 269 2.95 -30.70 12.92
CA ARG A 269 2.19 -31.87 12.40
C ARG A 269 2.71 -32.45 11.10
N CYS A 270 3.51 -31.69 10.33
CA CYS A 270 4.17 -32.23 9.14
C CYS A 270 5.49 -32.94 9.49
N SER A 271 6.00 -32.78 10.73
CA SER A 271 7.28 -33.32 11.19
C SER A 271 7.19 -34.56 12.09
N THR A 272 6.12 -35.37 12.01
CA THR A 272 6.14 -36.71 12.63
C THR A 272 7.04 -37.70 11.86
N SER A 273 7.67 -37.29 10.76
CA SER A 273 8.88 -37.93 10.24
C SER A 273 10.10 -37.02 10.48
N ARG A 274 11.10 -37.58 11.18
CA ARG A 274 12.43 -37.00 11.50
C ARG A 274 12.99 -36.12 10.38
N LEU A 275 13.23 -34.83 10.65
CA LEU A 275 14.24 -34.03 9.96
C LEU A 275 14.75 -32.90 10.88
N ARG A 276 16.08 -32.75 10.95
CA ARG A 276 16.82 -31.80 11.80
C ARG A 276 16.45 -30.34 11.49
N LYS A 277 16.42 -29.52 12.55
CA LYS A 277 16.12 -28.08 12.52
C LYS A 277 17.14 -27.30 11.69
N SER A 278 16.67 -26.57 10.68
CA SER A 278 17.42 -25.49 10.00
C SER A 278 16.55 -24.23 9.87
N PRO A 279 17.09 -22.99 10.00
CA PRO A 279 16.28 -21.77 10.21
C PRO A 279 15.55 -21.24 8.96
N LYS A 280 15.76 -21.81 7.77
CA LYS A 280 15.32 -21.23 6.48
C LYS A 280 13.85 -21.49 6.10
N VAL A 281 13.10 -22.32 6.83
CA VAL A 281 11.76 -22.79 6.40
C VAL A 281 10.60 -21.85 6.79
N ALA A 282 10.82 -20.83 7.64
CA ALA A 282 9.74 -19.98 8.15
C ALA A 282 9.03 -19.11 7.09
N ARG A 283 9.60 -18.94 5.89
CA ARG A 283 9.01 -18.13 4.79
C ARG A 283 8.43 -18.95 3.62
N SER A 284 8.69 -20.26 3.50
CA SER A 284 8.29 -21.06 2.33
C SER A 284 6.80 -21.45 2.33
N GLY A 285 6.15 -21.50 3.49
CA GLY A 285 4.76 -21.98 3.63
C GLY A 285 3.67 -21.16 2.92
N LYS A 286 4.00 -20.02 2.28
CA LYS A 286 3.08 -19.26 1.42
C LYS A 286 3.13 -19.68 -0.07
N LYS A 287 4.08 -20.52 -0.52
CA LYS A 287 4.35 -20.70 -1.96
C LYS A 287 4.82 -22.08 -2.45
N GLU A 288 4.67 -23.16 -1.69
CA GLU A 288 4.94 -24.51 -2.24
C GLU A 288 3.76 -25.02 -3.07
N ARG A 289 4.03 -25.32 -4.35
CA ARG A 289 3.16 -26.17 -5.20
C ARG A 289 3.36 -27.61 -4.73
N LEU A 290 2.25 -28.30 -4.47
CA LEU A 290 2.26 -29.77 -4.35
C LEU A 290 2.42 -30.37 -5.76
N PRO A 291 3.32 -31.35 -5.97
CA PRO A 291 3.40 -32.08 -7.22
C PRO A 291 2.30 -33.15 -7.28
N ASN A 292 1.64 -33.22 -8.44
CA ASN A 292 0.85 -34.32 -8.99
C ASN A 292 -0.45 -34.74 -8.27
N LEU A 293 -1.56 -34.15 -8.73
CA LEU A 293 -2.86 -34.82 -8.91
C LEU A 293 -3.56 -34.15 -10.13
N PRO A 294 -3.95 -34.90 -11.19
CA PRO A 294 -4.55 -34.34 -12.39
C PRO A 294 -6.07 -34.27 -12.25
N SER A 295 -6.62 -33.09 -11.97
CA SER A 295 -7.96 -32.61 -12.35
C SER A 295 -8.33 -31.37 -11.55
N ALA A 296 -9.17 -30.51 -12.14
CA ALA A 296 -9.56 -29.17 -11.69
C ALA A 296 -8.52 -28.05 -11.93
N THR A 297 -8.26 -27.80 -13.22
CA THR A 297 -7.88 -26.48 -13.74
C THR A 297 -9.05 -25.48 -13.57
N ALA A 298 -9.44 -25.16 -12.33
CA ALA A 298 -10.44 -24.13 -12.04
C ALA A 298 -10.46 -23.82 -10.54
N ALA A 299 -9.71 -22.81 -10.10
CA ALA A 299 -10.00 -21.90 -8.98
C ALA A 299 -8.68 -21.31 -8.44
N ARG A 300 -8.20 -20.23 -9.07
CA ARG A 300 -7.51 -19.21 -8.27
C ARG A 300 -8.54 -18.74 -7.26
N SER A 301 -8.33 -19.07 -5.99
CA SER A 301 -9.18 -18.71 -4.84
C SER A 301 -9.87 -17.36 -5.04
N VAL A 302 -11.13 -17.40 -5.45
CA VAL A 302 -11.99 -16.22 -5.52
C VAL A 302 -12.32 -15.89 -4.07
N HIS A 303 -11.64 -14.89 -3.54
CA HIS A 303 -11.79 -14.44 -2.15
C HIS A 303 -13.12 -13.67 -2.03
N SER A 304 -14.22 -14.35 -1.73
CA SER A 304 -15.49 -13.69 -1.37
C SER A 304 -15.42 -13.23 0.09
N LYS A 305 -15.42 -11.90 0.34
CA LYS A 305 -15.53 -11.30 1.68
C LYS A 305 -16.16 -9.92 1.62
N ARG A 306 -17.34 -9.78 2.23
CA ARG A 306 -18.25 -8.62 2.22
C ARG A 306 -18.23 -7.80 3.52
N TRP A 307 -17.12 -7.71 4.26
CA TRP A 307 -17.18 -7.11 5.60
C TRP A 307 -16.02 -6.16 5.94
N ALA A 308 -16.47 -4.96 6.36
CA ALA A 308 -15.94 -4.00 7.33
C ALA A 308 -15.16 -2.75 6.82
N PRO A 309 -15.58 -1.54 7.29
CA PRO A 309 -15.02 -0.24 6.93
C PRO A 309 -13.78 0.14 7.76
N TRP A 310 -12.85 0.88 7.14
CA TRP A 310 -11.70 1.48 7.83
C TRP A 310 -12.15 2.67 8.67
N ARG A 311 -12.48 2.48 9.96
CA ARG A 311 -12.76 3.61 10.86
C ARG A 311 -11.46 4.19 11.44
N TRP A 312 -11.01 5.32 10.89
CA TRP A 312 -10.07 6.20 11.57
C TRP A 312 -10.83 7.01 12.64
N VAL A 313 -10.63 6.68 13.91
CA VAL A 313 -11.23 7.43 15.03
C VAL A 313 -10.18 8.39 15.60
N CYS A 314 -10.36 9.69 15.36
CA CYS A 314 -9.60 10.74 16.05
C CYS A 314 -10.21 10.98 17.44
N ARG A 315 -9.42 10.80 18.50
CA ARG A 315 -9.85 11.09 19.89
C ARG A 315 -9.04 12.25 20.49
N LYS A 316 -9.72 13.16 21.18
CA LYS A 316 -9.14 14.35 21.84
C LYS A 316 -8.13 13.88 22.90
N LYS A 317 -6.96 14.52 23.02
CA LYS A 317 -6.04 14.30 24.16
C LYS A 317 -6.74 14.77 25.44
N ASN A 318 -7.09 13.85 26.34
CA ASN A 318 -7.46 14.23 27.71
C ASN A 318 -6.18 14.49 28.50
N SER A 319 -6.07 15.66 29.12
CA SER A 319 -5.10 15.91 30.20
C SER A 319 -5.48 15.00 31.37
N VAL A 320 -4.64 14.00 31.67
CA VAL A 320 -4.84 13.13 32.82
C VAL A 320 -3.73 13.41 33.81
N HIS A 321 -4.11 14.06 34.91
CA HIS A 321 -3.34 14.08 36.14
C HIS A 321 -3.00 12.65 36.58
N SER A 322 -1.78 12.52 37.09
CA SER A 322 -1.17 11.32 37.66
C SER A 322 -2.11 10.51 38.55
N PHE A 323 -2.33 9.25 38.17
CA PHE A 323 -2.59 8.17 39.13
C PHE A 323 -1.75 6.96 38.73
N GLN A 324 -0.77 6.64 39.59
CA GLN A 324 0.01 5.41 39.53
C GLN A 324 -0.88 4.22 39.90
N HIS A 325 -0.87 3.17 39.08
CA HIS A 325 -0.62 1.80 39.53
C HIS A 325 -0.47 0.82 38.36
N GLY A 326 0.53 -0.06 38.47
CA GLY A 326 0.36 -1.45 38.08
C GLY A 326 0.62 -1.85 36.63
N GLY A 327 1.89 -1.76 36.21
CA GLY A 327 2.56 -2.72 35.32
C GLY A 327 1.81 -3.32 34.12
N ARG A 328 2.10 -2.80 32.93
CA ARG A 328 2.47 -3.58 31.73
C ARG A 328 3.00 -2.65 30.66
N ARG A 329 4.25 -2.89 30.23
CA ARG A 329 4.93 -2.17 29.16
C ARG A 329 4.17 -2.36 27.84
N THR A 330 3.41 -1.35 27.43
CA THR A 330 3.05 -1.15 26.03
C THR A 330 4.20 -0.42 25.35
N ARG A 331 4.89 -1.10 24.44
CA ARG A 331 5.73 -0.42 23.43
C ARG A 331 4.80 0.42 22.56
N ILE A 332 4.99 1.73 22.63
CA ILE A 332 4.41 2.72 21.74
C ILE A 332 5.51 3.06 20.73
N SER A 333 5.19 2.94 19.45
CA SER A 333 5.95 3.46 18.31
C SER A 333 4.94 4.13 17.39
#